data_AF-A0A956DSL0-F1
#
_entry.id   AF-A0A956DSL0-F1
#
_cell.length_a   1.000
_cell.length_b   1.000
_cell.length_c   1.000
_cell.angle_alpha   90.00
_cell.angle_beta   90.00
_cell.angle_gamma   90.00
#
_symmetry.space_group_name_H-M   'P 1'
#
loop_
_entity.id
_entity.type
_entity.pdbx_description
1 polymer ?
#
loop_
_entity_poly.entity_id
_entity_poly.type
_entity_poly.pdbx_seq_one_letter_code
_entity_poly.pdbx_strand_id
1 'polypeptide(L)'
;MIEPIPWYFAYAGLLSVPFALLCAVVGAWLMWAQGRRRSLVQADARRLELGEASGCHPRDAGKIVVLRGRLTVGQPCARYDDGKPAAVSTLEASRERTSYEPPRVTASATRRGDELVLVTADGSVRLRGEVVVVVGSRELWPAKDIGLLDEASAERVREDTGFDPRAYEGYPVFRSLEADDLVLARGMLHADHHTESQAASYRDRALAWELVADGATPIALAAVRKPRFATRLTAGLATPGLVVGALLVVYAFVFVQQSRGGAILRCAREGVRSGAFQPVVRPTGIGFEVQCSRTVPLLCRQMLGCVEEGLCDPGLDADPGCIAASTPDCEGSVACSEDGRCTALDEACQPATDDDCLGSQRCVDEGRCTLVVRGARRSCELASDADCQRLVECRQRGDCAFVAGACRPGDPTHCQSAHECGRSGTCDYDPERHRCVATEDDCRRAEVCLTGVPPRCAAEDGLCVSRAGALPPRYFQE
;
A
#
# COMPACT_ATOMS: atom_id res chain seq x y z
N MET A 1 -21.12 -34.06 -61.99
CA MET A 1 -21.38 -34.80 -60.73
C MET A 1 -20.88 -33.92 -59.61
N ILE A 2 -21.80 -33.31 -58.85
CA ILE A 2 -21.48 -32.56 -57.64
C ILE A 2 -21.92 -33.45 -56.50
N GLU A 3 -20.98 -34.00 -55.74
CA GLU A 3 -21.28 -34.79 -54.56
C GLU A 3 -21.90 -33.88 -53.48
N PRO A 4 -23.01 -34.28 -52.84
CA PRO A 4 -23.62 -33.47 -51.80
C PRO A 4 -22.68 -33.40 -50.59
N ILE A 5 -22.30 -32.18 -50.22
CA ILE A 5 -21.56 -31.91 -48.98
C ILE A 5 -22.35 -32.51 -47.81
N PRO A 6 -21.72 -33.31 -46.93
CA PRO A 6 -22.42 -33.94 -45.81
C PRO A 6 -23.03 -32.86 -44.91
N TRP A 7 -24.35 -32.95 -44.70
CA TRP A 7 -25.15 -32.02 -43.89
C TRP A 7 -24.61 -31.78 -42.48
N TYR A 8 -23.83 -32.71 -41.92
CA TYR A 8 -23.13 -32.54 -40.65
C TYR A 8 -22.17 -31.34 -40.62
N PHE A 9 -21.49 -31.02 -41.72
CA PHE A 9 -20.59 -29.86 -41.77
C PHE A 9 -21.34 -28.53 -41.71
N ALA A 10 -22.53 -28.45 -42.32
CA ALA A 10 -23.37 -27.27 -42.24
C ALA A 10 -23.89 -27.05 -40.80
N TYR A 11 -24.32 -28.11 -40.12
CA TYR A 11 -24.78 -28.04 -38.72
C TYR A 11 -23.65 -27.74 -37.72
N ALA A 12 -22.46 -28.31 -37.92
CA ALA A 12 -21.30 -28.00 -37.10
C ALA A 12 -20.89 -26.52 -37.22
N GLY A 13 -20.93 -25.95 -38.43
CA GLY A 13 -20.72 -24.52 -38.65
C GLY A 13 -21.79 -23.65 -37.98
N LEU A 14 -23.07 -24.03 -38.10
CA LEU A 14 -24.19 -23.25 -37.55
C LEU A 14 -24.21 -23.21 -36.02
N LEU A 15 -23.77 -24.29 -35.35
CA LEU A 15 -23.74 -24.39 -33.89
C LEU A 15 -22.43 -23.88 -33.26
N SER A 16 -21.30 -23.98 -33.97
CA SER A 16 -20.00 -23.57 -33.43
C SER A 16 -19.87 -22.05 -33.27
N VAL A 17 -20.41 -21.26 -34.20
CA VAL A 17 -20.37 -19.79 -34.14
C VAL A 17 -21.10 -19.20 -32.93
N PRO A 18 -22.38 -19.52 -32.65
CA PRO A 18 -23.08 -18.98 -31.47
C PRO A 18 -22.46 -19.47 -30.16
N PHE A 19 -21.93 -20.70 -30.12
CA PHE A 19 -21.22 -21.21 -28.94
C PHE A 19 -19.92 -20.44 -28.69
N ALA A 20 -19.12 -20.19 -29.74
CA ALA A 20 -17.90 -19.40 -29.62
C ALA A 20 -18.19 -17.96 -29.17
N LEU A 21 -19.24 -17.33 -29.71
CA LEU A 21 -19.70 -16.00 -29.27
C LEU A 21 -20.15 -16.02 -27.80
N LEU A 22 -20.91 -17.03 -27.38
CA LEU A 22 -21.32 -17.18 -25.99
C LEU A 22 -20.12 -17.33 -25.06
N CYS A 23 -19.16 -18.19 -25.41
CA CYS A 23 -17.91 -18.36 -24.65
C CYS A 23 -17.11 -17.06 -24.58
N ALA A 24 -17.03 -16.28 -25.65
CA ALA A 24 -16.35 -14.98 -25.65
C ALA A 24 -17.06 -13.96 -24.74
N VAL A 25 -18.40 -13.90 -24.78
CA VAL A 25 -19.20 -13.02 -23.91
C VAL A 25 -19.08 -13.42 -22.44
N VAL A 26 -19.20 -14.71 -22.14
CA VAL A 26 -19.05 -15.24 -20.77
C VAL A 26 -17.62 -15.01 -20.26
N GLY A 27 -16.61 -15.25 -21.09
CA GLY A 27 -15.21 -14.98 -20.75
C GLY A 27 -14.97 -13.50 -20.45
N ALA A 28 -15.47 -12.59 -21.29
CA ALA A 28 -15.38 -11.15 -21.05
C ALA A 28 -16.10 -10.72 -19.76
N TRP A 29 -17.28 -11.29 -19.50
CA TRP A 29 -18.03 -11.02 -18.28
C TRP A 29 -17.30 -11.54 -17.02
N LEU A 30 -16.73 -12.74 -17.07
CA LEU A 30 -15.95 -13.32 -15.97
C LEU A 30 -14.69 -12.49 -15.69
N MET A 31 -13.94 -12.09 -16.72
CA MET A 31 -12.78 -11.21 -16.58
C MET A 31 -13.19 -9.86 -15.94
N TRP A 32 -14.31 -9.28 -16.39
CA TRP A 32 -14.85 -8.05 -15.80
C TRP A 32 -15.26 -8.24 -14.33
N ALA A 33 -15.95 -9.33 -14.01
CA ALA A 33 -16.39 -9.63 -12.65
C ALA A 33 -15.20 -9.88 -11.70
N GLN A 34 -14.17 -10.58 -12.17
CA GLN A 34 -12.92 -10.80 -11.43
C GLN A 34 -12.18 -9.48 -11.22
N GLY A 35 -12.03 -8.65 -12.25
CA GLY A 35 -11.43 -7.32 -12.13
C GLY A 35 -12.17 -6.44 -11.11
N ARG A 36 -13.50 -6.39 -11.20
CA ARG A 36 -14.34 -5.67 -10.24
C ARG A 36 -14.16 -6.20 -8.81
N ARG A 37 -14.10 -7.51 -8.62
CA ARG A 37 -13.87 -8.11 -7.29
C ARG A 37 -12.52 -7.70 -6.73
N ARG A 38 -11.46 -7.74 -7.54
CA ARG A 38 -10.10 -7.32 -7.14
C ARG A 38 -10.07 -5.85 -6.74
N SER A 39 -10.64 -4.96 -7.56
CA SER A 39 -10.70 -3.53 -7.25
C SER A 39 -11.50 -3.25 -5.97
N LEU A 40 -12.58 -3.99 -5.71
CA LEU A 40 -13.32 -3.87 -4.44
C LEU A 40 -12.48 -4.30 -3.24
N VAL A 41 -11.75 -5.41 -3.33
CA VAL A 41 -10.85 -5.87 -2.25
C VAL A 41 -9.73 -4.85 -2.01
N GLN A 42 -9.12 -4.32 -3.05
CA GLN A 42 -8.08 -3.29 -2.94
C GLN A 42 -8.63 -1.98 -2.35
N ALA A 43 -9.84 -1.57 -2.75
CA ALA A 43 -10.51 -0.41 -2.17
C ALA A 43 -10.82 -0.60 -0.68
N ASP A 44 -11.22 -1.80 -0.28
CA ASP A 44 -11.46 -2.11 1.14
C ASP A 44 -10.15 -2.13 1.93
N ALA A 45 -9.07 -2.71 1.39
CA ALA A 45 -7.73 -2.68 2.00
C ALA A 45 -7.20 -1.25 2.20
N ARG A 46 -7.21 -0.42 1.14
CA ARG A 46 -6.82 1.00 1.21
C ARG A 46 -7.69 1.82 2.17
N ARG A 47 -8.96 1.43 2.37
CA ARG A 47 -9.84 2.08 3.36
C ARG A 47 -9.45 1.70 4.78
N LEU A 48 -9.01 0.46 5.02
CA LEU A 48 -8.53 0.00 6.32
C LEU A 48 -7.21 0.69 6.71
N GLU A 49 -6.32 0.94 5.74
CA GLU A 49 -5.07 1.68 5.95
C GLU A 49 -5.28 3.10 6.49
N LEU A 50 -6.42 3.73 6.21
CA LEU A 50 -6.74 5.03 6.78
C LEU A 50 -6.97 4.97 8.29
N GLY A 51 -7.41 3.82 8.83
CA GLY A 51 -7.77 3.66 10.23
C GLY A 51 -9.25 3.94 10.53
N GLU A 52 -9.62 3.77 11.80
CA GLU A 52 -10.98 4.02 12.27
C GLU A 52 -11.26 5.51 12.44
N ALA A 53 -12.50 5.92 12.15
CA ALA A 53 -12.90 7.31 12.29
C ALA A 53 -12.92 7.75 13.77
N SER A 54 -12.19 8.82 14.06
CA SER A 54 -12.19 9.55 15.33
C SER A 54 -13.08 10.80 15.22
N GLY A 55 -13.58 11.27 16.37
CA GLY A 55 -14.27 12.57 16.46
C GLY A 55 -13.32 13.75 16.38
N CYS A 56 -13.86 14.97 16.27
CA CYS A 56 -13.08 16.21 16.32
C CYS A 56 -12.96 16.71 17.76
N HIS A 57 -11.92 16.29 18.50
CA HIS A 57 -11.74 16.73 19.89
C HIS A 57 -10.60 17.75 20.03
N PRO A 58 -10.72 18.77 20.89
CA PRO A 58 -9.63 19.71 21.18
C PRO A 58 -8.29 19.10 21.62
N ARG A 59 -8.31 17.86 22.10
CA ARG A 59 -7.11 17.14 22.56
C ARG A 59 -6.32 16.52 21.41
N ASP A 60 -6.88 16.54 20.21
CA ASP A 60 -6.30 15.94 19.01
C ASP A 60 -5.71 16.98 18.06
N ALA A 61 -5.72 18.26 18.46
CA ALA A 61 -4.96 19.30 17.77
C ALA A 61 -3.47 18.92 17.70
N GLY A 62 -2.88 19.03 16.51
CA GLY A 62 -1.51 18.62 16.18
C GLY A 62 -1.34 17.11 15.94
N LYS A 63 -2.40 16.30 16.00
CA LYS A 63 -2.32 14.85 15.73
C LYS A 63 -2.86 14.51 14.36
N ILE A 64 -2.39 13.39 13.82
CA ILE A 64 -3.02 12.73 12.67
C ILE A 64 -4.32 12.09 13.15
N VAL A 65 -5.43 12.49 12.55
CA VAL A 65 -6.77 11.97 12.85
C VAL A 65 -7.44 11.46 11.58
N VAL A 66 -8.48 10.66 11.76
CA VAL A 66 -9.31 10.15 10.66
C VAL A 66 -10.73 10.63 10.90
N LEU A 67 -11.23 11.53 10.07
CA LEU A 67 -12.55 12.10 10.24
C LEU A 67 -13.54 11.48 9.27
N ARG A 68 -14.75 11.22 9.74
CA ARG A 68 -15.86 10.77 8.88
C ARG A 68 -16.86 11.90 8.69
N GLY A 69 -17.14 12.24 7.44
CA GLY A 69 -18.07 13.33 7.13
C GLY A 69 -18.52 13.37 5.69
N ARG A 70 -19.42 14.30 5.37
CA ARG A 70 -19.87 14.59 4.01
C ARG A 70 -19.03 15.70 3.41
N LEU A 71 -18.57 15.50 2.18
CA LEU A 71 -17.74 16.47 1.49
C LEU A 71 -18.59 17.57 0.86
N THR A 72 -18.32 18.83 1.19
CA THR A 72 -18.88 20.00 0.51
C THR A 72 -17.76 20.75 -0.20
N VAL A 73 -18.11 21.40 -1.31
CA VAL A 73 -17.16 22.12 -2.16
C VAL A 73 -17.75 23.46 -2.56
N GLY A 74 -16.95 24.54 -2.51
CA GLY A 74 -17.35 25.86 -2.99
C GLY A 74 -17.56 25.86 -4.49
N GLN A 75 -16.47 25.75 -5.24
CA GLN A 75 -16.44 25.60 -6.69
C GLN A 75 -15.86 24.22 -7.06
N PRO A 76 -16.63 23.34 -7.73
CA PRO A 76 -16.15 22.01 -8.09
C PRO A 76 -15.05 22.08 -9.15
N CYS A 77 -14.15 21.10 -9.14
CA CYS A 77 -13.16 20.90 -10.21
C CYS A 77 -13.72 19.97 -11.31
N ALA A 78 -13.06 19.96 -12.47
CA ALA A 78 -13.35 19.00 -13.53
C ALA A 78 -12.66 17.65 -13.24
N ARG A 79 -13.37 16.54 -13.43
CA ARG A 79 -12.77 15.21 -13.37
C ARG A 79 -11.81 14.97 -14.53
N TYR A 80 -10.77 14.17 -14.28
CA TYR A 80 -9.82 13.80 -15.34
C TYR A 80 -10.49 13.00 -16.46
N ASP A 81 -11.37 12.04 -16.13
CA ASP A 81 -11.91 11.04 -17.06
C ASP A 81 -12.95 11.58 -18.05
N ASP A 82 -13.84 12.48 -17.62
CA ASP A 82 -14.93 12.97 -18.48
C ASP A 82 -15.27 14.45 -18.30
N GLY A 83 -14.48 15.18 -17.50
CA GLY A 83 -14.63 16.62 -17.30
C GLY A 83 -15.84 17.03 -16.47
N LYS A 84 -16.68 16.09 -15.99
CA LYS A 84 -17.82 16.45 -15.15
C LYS A 84 -17.37 17.04 -13.80
N PRO A 85 -18.22 17.80 -13.11
CA PRO A 85 -17.91 18.35 -11.79
C PRO A 85 -17.58 17.24 -10.77
N ALA A 86 -16.56 17.49 -9.95
CA ALA A 86 -16.20 16.72 -8.77
C ALA A 86 -15.69 17.67 -7.67
N ALA A 87 -15.73 17.20 -6.43
CA ALA A 87 -15.07 17.90 -5.33
C ALA A 87 -13.55 17.68 -5.40
N VAL A 88 -13.12 16.43 -5.63
CA VAL A 88 -11.71 16.05 -5.80
C VAL A 88 -11.58 14.97 -6.86
N SER A 89 -10.54 15.04 -7.68
CA SER A 89 -10.22 14.08 -8.73
C SER A 89 -8.71 13.79 -8.72
N THR A 90 -8.33 12.53 -8.52
CA THR A 90 -6.94 12.07 -8.53
C THR A 90 -6.70 11.10 -9.68
N LEU A 91 -5.56 11.26 -10.35
CA LEU A 91 -4.98 10.33 -11.31
C LEU A 91 -3.76 9.68 -10.66
N GLU A 92 -3.72 8.35 -10.60
CA GLU A 92 -2.55 7.58 -10.17
C GLU A 92 -2.09 6.72 -11.35
N ALA A 93 -0.88 6.95 -11.86
CA ALA A 93 -0.32 6.19 -12.97
C ALA A 93 0.87 5.36 -12.48
N SER A 94 0.81 4.05 -12.71
CA SER A 94 1.93 3.13 -12.47
C SER A 94 2.30 2.37 -13.75
N ARG A 95 3.61 2.16 -13.95
CA ARG A 95 4.16 1.35 -15.05
C ARG A 95 4.16 -0.14 -14.72
N GLU A 96 4.02 -0.50 -13.45
CA GLU A 96 4.05 -1.90 -13.02
C GLU A 96 2.73 -2.58 -13.39
N ARG A 97 2.83 -3.63 -14.22
CA ARG A 97 1.71 -4.50 -14.56
C ARG A 97 1.31 -5.29 -13.33
N THR A 98 0.33 -4.80 -12.58
CA THR A 98 -0.54 -5.57 -11.65
C THR A 98 0.10 -6.85 -11.08
N SER A 99 1.30 -6.76 -10.51
CA SER A 99 1.84 -7.78 -9.62
C SER A 99 1.15 -7.60 -8.26
N TYR A 100 1.25 -8.59 -7.39
CA TYR A 100 0.59 -8.58 -6.07
C TYR A 100 1.12 -7.49 -5.12
N GLU A 101 2.20 -6.80 -5.51
CA GLU A 101 2.75 -5.68 -4.76
C GLU A 101 2.00 -4.38 -5.06
N PRO A 102 1.86 -3.48 -4.07
CA PRO A 102 1.31 -2.16 -4.30
C PRO A 102 2.18 -1.45 -5.35
N PRO A 103 1.60 -1.09 -6.51
CA PRO A 103 2.37 -0.58 -7.63
C PRO A 103 3.13 0.69 -7.21
N ARG A 104 4.42 0.77 -7.54
CA ARG A 104 5.16 2.02 -7.36
C ARG A 104 4.51 3.09 -8.22
N VAL A 105 4.00 4.13 -7.57
CA VAL A 105 3.33 5.24 -8.25
C VAL A 105 4.39 6.04 -9.00
N THR A 106 4.34 5.99 -10.33
CA THR A 106 5.29 6.72 -11.18
C THR A 106 4.87 8.16 -11.42
N ALA A 107 3.56 8.44 -11.35
CA ALA A 107 3.03 9.79 -11.37
C ALA A 107 1.68 9.85 -10.65
N SER A 108 1.45 10.92 -9.89
CA SER A 108 0.15 11.24 -9.31
C SER A 108 -0.21 12.70 -9.57
N ALA A 109 -1.47 12.94 -9.89
CA ALA A 109 -2.00 14.29 -10.10
C ALA A 109 -3.32 14.42 -9.37
N THR A 110 -3.57 15.55 -8.72
CA THR A 110 -4.86 15.82 -8.10
C THR A 110 -5.38 17.20 -8.46
N ARG A 111 -6.64 17.26 -8.90
CA ARG A 111 -7.46 18.47 -8.91
C ARG A 111 -8.43 18.44 -7.75
N ARG A 112 -8.64 19.60 -7.14
CA ARG A 112 -9.69 19.80 -6.13
C ARG A 112 -10.41 21.12 -6.36
N GLY A 113 -11.61 21.23 -5.80
CA GLY A 113 -12.28 22.51 -5.66
C GLY A 113 -11.50 23.48 -4.76
N ASP A 114 -11.82 24.77 -4.90
CA ASP A 114 -11.19 25.89 -4.20
C ASP A 114 -11.27 25.74 -2.67
N GLU A 115 -12.48 25.49 -2.16
CA GLU A 115 -12.78 25.30 -0.76
C GLU A 115 -13.42 23.93 -0.56
N LEU A 116 -12.68 23.03 0.10
CA LEU A 116 -13.18 21.73 0.52
C LEU A 116 -13.49 21.76 2.01
N VAL A 117 -14.72 21.40 2.36
CA VAL A 117 -15.15 21.31 3.76
C VAL A 117 -15.73 19.93 4.00
N LEU A 118 -15.32 19.33 5.10
CA LEU A 118 -15.84 18.06 5.59
C LEU A 118 -16.85 18.33 6.70
N VAL A 119 -18.12 18.04 6.44
CA VAL A 119 -19.21 18.16 7.42
C VAL A 119 -19.31 16.86 8.21
N THR A 120 -18.80 16.88 9.44
CA THR A 120 -18.81 15.75 10.39
C THR A 120 -20.02 15.85 11.34
N ALA A 121 -20.18 14.86 12.23
CA ALA A 121 -21.18 14.94 13.29
C ALA A 121 -20.86 16.04 14.34
N ASP A 122 -19.58 16.36 14.52
CA ASP A 122 -19.09 17.28 15.55
C ASP A 122 -18.91 18.73 15.04
N GLY A 123 -19.02 18.94 13.72
CA GLY A 123 -18.83 20.25 13.09
C GLY A 123 -18.29 20.17 11.67
N SER A 124 -17.86 21.31 11.13
CA SER A 124 -17.24 21.42 9.82
C SER A 124 -15.73 21.55 9.92
N VAL A 125 -14.99 20.79 9.12
CA VAL A 125 -13.52 20.81 9.05
C VAL A 125 -13.07 21.21 7.67
N ARG A 126 -12.31 22.30 7.52
CA ARG A 126 -11.76 22.73 6.23
C ARG A 126 -10.55 21.86 5.86
N LEU A 127 -10.46 21.40 4.62
CA LEU A 127 -9.29 20.63 4.14
C LEU A 127 -8.29 21.57 3.48
N ARG A 128 -7.07 21.66 4.03
CA ARG A 128 -6.04 22.60 3.59
C ARG A 128 -4.75 21.91 3.16
N GLY A 129 -4.29 22.22 1.95
CA GLY A 129 -3.07 21.67 1.37
C GLY A 129 -3.36 20.67 0.25
N GLU A 130 -2.42 19.75 0.05
CA GLU A 130 -2.55 18.68 -0.93
C GLU A 130 -3.55 17.63 -0.43
N VAL A 131 -4.42 17.19 -1.33
CA VAL A 131 -5.44 16.18 -1.07
C VAL A 131 -5.24 15.07 -2.09
N VAL A 132 -5.36 13.81 -1.67
CA VAL A 132 -5.26 12.64 -2.54
C VAL A 132 -6.46 11.73 -2.30
N VAL A 133 -7.15 11.33 -3.37
CA VAL A 133 -8.24 10.35 -3.28
C VAL A 133 -7.65 8.95 -3.36
N VAL A 134 -7.62 8.23 -2.24
CA VAL A 134 -7.13 6.84 -2.19
C VAL A 134 -8.20 5.84 -2.62
N VAL A 135 -9.47 6.15 -2.37
CA VAL A 135 -10.65 5.37 -2.79
C VAL A 135 -11.75 6.32 -3.26
N GLY A 136 -12.13 6.24 -4.53
CA GLY A 136 -13.14 7.10 -5.13
C GLY A 136 -14.56 6.60 -4.90
N SER A 137 -15.56 7.50 -4.90
CA SER A 137 -16.96 7.08 -5.06
C SER A 137 -17.24 6.65 -6.49
N ARG A 138 -16.44 7.19 -7.43
CA ARG A 138 -16.26 6.69 -8.78
C ARG A 138 -14.80 6.34 -9.00
N GLU A 139 -14.61 5.14 -9.52
CA GLU A 139 -13.31 4.69 -9.97
C GLU A 139 -13.42 4.25 -11.42
N LEU A 140 -12.55 4.81 -12.25
CA LEU A 140 -12.37 4.34 -13.61
C LEU A 140 -11.01 3.66 -13.69
N TRP A 141 -11.09 2.35 -13.80
CA TRP A 141 -9.97 1.49 -14.13
C TRP A 141 -10.10 1.27 -15.63
N PRO A 142 -9.34 1.96 -16.46
CA PRO A 142 -9.45 1.73 -17.87
C PRO A 142 -8.91 0.32 -18.10
N ALA A 143 -9.78 -0.56 -18.59
CA ALA A 143 -9.36 -1.82 -19.20
C ALA A 143 -8.57 -1.58 -20.51
N LYS A 144 -8.38 -0.31 -20.88
CA LYS A 144 -7.87 0.20 -22.13
C LYS A 144 -6.74 1.19 -21.85
N ASP A 145 -5.84 1.28 -22.81
CA ASP A 145 -4.73 2.23 -22.84
C ASP A 145 -5.23 3.66 -22.56
N ILE A 146 -4.51 4.40 -21.70
CA ILE A 146 -4.76 5.82 -21.41
C ILE A 146 -4.68 6.68 -22.70
N GLY A 147 -4.03 6.19 -23.75
CA GLY A 147 -4.06 6.79 -25.08
C GLY A 147 -5.46 6.89 -25.72
N LEU A 148 -6.47 6.20 -25.17
CA LEU A 148 -7.86 6.26 -25.62
C LEU A 148 -8.73 7.28 -24.86
N LEU A 149 -8.14 8.11 -23.99
CA LEU A 149 -8.83 9.29 -23.48
C LEU A 149 -9.26 10.20 -24.65
N ASP A 150 -10.42 10.85 -24.52
CA ASP A 150 -10.80 11.92 -25.44
C ASP A 150 -9.80 13.08 -25.34
N GLU A 151 -9.67 13.87 -26.41
CA GLU A 151 -8.66 14.94 -26.49
C GLU A 151 -8.75 15.92 -25.31
N ALA A 152 -9.95 16.25 -24.85
CA ALA A 152 -10.13 17.18 -23.73
C ALA A 152 -9.63 16.57 -22.42
N SER A 153 -9.89 15.28 -22.18
CA SER A 153 -9.36 14.55 -21.03
C SER A 153 -7.84 14.39 -21.10
N ALA A 154 -7.30 14.12 -22.28
CA ALA A 154 -5.87 14.04 -22.49
C ALA A 154 -5.15 15.38 -22.24
N GLU A 155 -5.71 16.49 -22.74
CA GLU A 155 -5.20 17.84 -22.49
C GLU A 155 -5.17 18.18 -21.00
N ARG A 156 -6.26 17.91 -20.27
CA ARG A 156 -6.31 18.15 -18.81
C ARG A 156 -5.21 17.39 -18.06
N VAL A 157 -4.93 16.15 -18.45
CA VAL A 157 -3.82 15.38 -17.87
C VAL A 157 -2.49 16.04 -18.23
N ARG A 158 -2.26 16.41 -19.50
CA ARG A 158 -1.04 17.08 -19.96
C ARG A 158 -0.76 18.39 -19.21
N GLU A 159 -1.79 19.23 -19.05
CA GLU A 159 -1.68 20.51 -18.35
C GLU A 159 -1.23 20.35 -16.90
N ASP A 160 -1.77 19.35 -16.17
CA ASP A 160 -1.49 19.18 -14.75
C ASP A 160 -0.20 18.44 -14.45
N THR A 161 0.14 17.47 -15.30
CA THR A 161 1.24 16.53 -15.02
C THR A 161 2.47 16.76 -15.87
N GLY A 162 2.34 17.56 -16.93
CA GLY A 162 3.35 17.65 -18.00
C GLY A 162 3.52 16.35 -18.78
N PHE A 163 2.71 15.33 -18.50
CA PHE A 163 2.84 13.99 -19.06
C PHE A 163 1.81 13.78 -20.18
N ASP A 164 2.27 13.27 -21.34
CA ASP A 164 1.38 12.91 -22.44
C ASP A 164 0.71 11.55 -22.21
N PRO A 165 -0.59 11.49 -21.88
CA PRO A 165 -1.31 10.23 -21.69
C PRO A 165 -1.23 9.31 -22.90
N ARG A 166 -0.98 9.82 -24.11
CA ARG A 166 -0.84 8.99 -25.30
C ARG A 166 0.51 8.29 -25.42
N ALA A 167 1.52 8.77 -24.70
CA ALA A 167 2.86 8.19 -24.67
C ALA A 167 3.07 7.24 -23.48
N TYR A 168 2.04 6.99 -22.67
CA TYR A 168 2.15 6.11 -21.50
C TYR A 168 1.92 4.66 -21.86
N GLU A 169 2.76 3.76 -21.37
CA GLU A 169 2.55 2.32 -21.51
C GLU A 169 1.99 1.65 -20.24
N GLY A 170 1.37 2.42 -19.33
CA GLY A 170 0.83 1.91 -18.06
C GLY A 170 -0.68 2.03 -17.90
N TYR A 171 -1.19 1.53 -16.76
CA TYR A 171 -2.61 1.55 -16.43
C TYR A 171 -2.88 2.62 -15.37
N PRO A 172 -3.41 3.79 -15.75
CA PRO A 172 -3.79 4.78 -14.75
C PRO A 172 -5.04 4.33 -13.99
N VAL A 173 -5.20 4.77 -12.76
CA VAL A 173 -6.45 4.69 -12.01
C VAL A 173 -6.94 6.12 -11.79
N PHE A 174 -8.12 6.41 -12.32
CA PHE A 174 -8.81 7.68 -12.06
C PHE A 174 -9.78 7.49 -10.91
N ARG A 175 -9.66 8.35 -9.90
CA ARG A 175 -10.53 8.36 -8.73
C ARG A 175 -11.14 9.74 -8.56
N SER A 176 -12.42 9.79 -8.25
CA SER A 176 -13.08 11.06 -7.96
C SER A 176 -14.08 10.93 -6.82
N LEU A 177 -14.27 12.03 -6.11
CA LEU A 177 -15.31 12.24 -5.11
C LEU A 177 -16.21 13.38 -5.57
N GLU A 178 -17.52 13.16 -5.50
CA GLU A 178 -18.56 14.14 -5.81
C GLU A 178 -18.85 14.98 -4.56
N ALA A 179 -19.51 16.13 -4.76
CA ALA A 179 -20.10 16.84 -3.63
C ALA A 179 -21.15 15.94 -2.94
N ASP A 180 -21.29 16.09 -1.62
CA ASP A 180 -22.14 15.29 -0.73
C ASP A 180 -21.70 13.84 -0.49
N ASP A 181 -20.59 13.37 -1.09
CA ASP A 181 -20.08 12.03 -0.79
C ASP A 181 -19.70 11.88 0.69
N LEU A 182 -20.06 10.73 1.26
CA LEU A 182 -19.64 10.35 2.61
C LEU A 182 -18.24 9.75 2.55
N VAL A 183 -17.28 10.40 3.22
CA VAL A 183 -15.85 10.08 3.12
C VAL A 183 -15.21 9.90 4.49
N LEU A 184 -14.08 9.19 4.49
CA LEU A 184 -13.05 9.22 5.52
C LEU A 184 -11.94 10.15 5.05
N ALA A 185 -11.46 11.04 5.92
CA ALA A 185 -10.38 11.96 5.66
C ALA A 185 -9.30 11.80 6.72
N ARG A 186 -8.07 11.44 6.32
CA ARG A 186 -6.91 11.33 7.20
C ARG A 186 -5.95 12.48 6.97
N GLY A 187 -5.60 13.18 8.05
CA GLY A 187 -4.65 14.30 8.00
C GLY A 187 -4.38 14.86 9.40
N MET A 188 -3.57 15.91 9.49
CA MET A 188 -3.24 16.53 10.78
C MET A 188 -4.29 17.58 11.18
N LEU A 189 -4.91 17.41 12.34
CA LEU A 189 -5.94 18.31 12.84
C LEU A 189 -5.32 19.58 13.43
N HIS A 190 -5.74 20.74 12.98
CA HIS A 190 -5.35 22.05 13.51
C HIS A 190 -6.58 22.85 13.92
N ALA A 191 -6.45 23.60 15.01
CA ALA A 191 -7.43 24.63 15.34
C ALA A 191 -7.19 25.85 14.44
N ASP A 192 -8.22 26.31 13.73
CA ASP A 192 -8.16 27.53 12.94
C ASP A 192 -8.14 28.74 13.87
N HIS A 193 -6.98 29.38 14.00
CA HIS A 193 -6.82 30.60 14.80
C HIS A 193 -7.23 31.87 14.03
N HIS A 194 -7.51 31.81 12.71
CA HIS A 194 -7.77 33.02 11.92
C HIS A 194 -9.19 33.57 12.05
N THR A 195 -10.15 32.78 12.57
CA THR A 195 -11.52 33.25 12.84
C THR A 195 -11.65 34.03 14.15
N GLU A 196 -10.57 34.18 14.91
CA GLU A 196 -10.58 34.80 16.24
C GLU A 196 -10.98 36.30 16.24
N SER A 197 -10.81 37.01 15.11
CA SER A 197 -11.10 38.44 15.02
C SER A 197 -12.53 38.82 14.56
N GLN A 198 -13.33 37.86 14.09
CA GLN A 198 -14.67 38.13 13.51
C GLN A 198 -15.84 37.36 14.14
N ALA A 199 -15.60 36.42 15.06
CA ALA A 199 -16.66 35.63 15.67
C ALA A 199 -17.46 36.42 16.73
N ALA A 200 -18.75 36.66 16.45
CA ALA A 200 -19.64 37.50 17.27
C ALA A 200 -20.10 36.85 18.60
N SER A 201 -19.93 35.53 18.79
CA SER A 201 -20.29 34.85 20.04
C SER A 201 -19.31 33.74 20.45
N TYR A 202 -19.30 33.39 21.75
CA TYR A 202 -18.54 32.25 22.29
C TYR A 202 -19.01 30.89 21.72
N ARG A 203 -20.26 30.80 21.23
CA ARG A 203 -20.77 29.61 20.52
C ARG A 203 -20.27 29.53 19.07
N ASP A 204 -20.07 30.66 18.40
CA ASP A 204 -19.46 30.71 17.06
C ASP A 204 -17.94 30.48 17.11
N ARG A 205 -17.35 30.63 18.32
CA ARG A 205 -15.98 30.19 18.65
C ARG A 205 -15.87 28.68 18.92
N ALA A 206 -16.90 27.89 18.62
CA ALA A 206 -16.77 26.44 18.53
C ALA A 206 -15.77 26.13 17.40
N LEU A 207 -14.53 25.94 17.81
CA LEU A 207 -13.30 25.70 17.05
C LEU A 207 -13.57 25.32 15.60
N ALA A 208 -13.39 26.29 14.70
CA ALA A 208 -13.24 25.95 13.29
C ALA A 208 -11.99 25.08 13.18
N TRP A 209 -12.16 23.86 12.68
CA TRP A 209 -11.08 22.91 12.54
C TRP A 209 -10.55 22.95 11.11
N GLU A 210 -9.25 22.87 10.94
CA GLU A 210 -8.62 22.58 9.66
C GLU A 210 -7.98 21.19 9.72
N LEU A 211 -8.15 20.40 8.68
CA LEU A 211 -7.34 19.21 8.44
C LEU A 211 -6.26 19.64 7.45
N VAL A 212 -5.00 19.54 7.83
CA VAL A 212 -3.86 20.09 7.08
C VAL A 212 -2.94 18.95 6.62
N ALA A 213 -2.38 19.09 5.43
CA ALA A 213 -1.27 18.25 4.97
C ALA A 213 0.03 18.61 5.73
N ASP A 214 0.74 17.63 6.28
CA ASP A 214 1.94 17.82 7.11
C ASP A 214 3.24 18.03 6.29
N GLY A 215 3.12 18.58 5.07
CA GLY A 215 4.23 18.76 4.13
C GLY A 215 4.81 17.46 3.54
N ALA A 216 4.94 16.39 4.33
CA ALA A 216 5.38 15.06 3.91
C ALA A 216 4.21 14.14 3.54
N THR A 217 3.03 14.33 4.14
CA THR A 217 1.87 13.48 3.91
C THR A 217 0.65 14.31 3.46
N PRO A 218 0.09 14.04 2.26
CA PRO A 218 -1.12 14.69 1.81
C PRO A 218 -2.33 14.24 2.64
N ILE A 219 -3.42 14.99 2.57
CA ILE A 219 -4.70 14.58 3.16
C ILE A 219 -5.28 13.46 2.32
N ALA A 220 -5.42 12.27 2.90
CA ALA A 220 -5.94 11.10 2.20
C ALA A 220 -7.45 11.00 2.36
N LEU A 221 -8.19 10.92 1.24
CA LEU A 221 -9.65 10.78 1.20
C LEU A 221 -10.08 9.42 0.66
N ALA A 222 -11.01 8.76 1.35
CA ALA A 222 -11.68 7.55 0.86
C ALA A 222 -13.21 7.67 0.93
N ALA A 223 -13.90 7.32 -0.15
CA ALA A 223 -15.34 7.09 -0.11
C ALA A 223 -15.67 5.94 0.86
N VAL A 224 -16.62 6.17 1.77
CA VAL A 224 -17.14 5.13 2.68
C VAL A 224 -17.96 4.08 1.92
N ARG A 225 -18.65 4.51 0.87
CA ARG A 225 -19.45 3.61 0.03
C ARG A 225 -18.55 2.82 -0.92
N LYS A 226 -19.04 1.67 -1.36
CA LYS A 226 -18.39 0.89 -2.42
C LYS A 226 -18.26 1.73 -3.70
N PRO A 227 -17.10 1.71 -4.36
CA PRO A 227 -16.89 2.48 -5.59
C PRO A 227 -17.88 2.07 -6.68
N ARG A 228 -18.39 3.07 -7.40
CA ARG A 228 -19.16 2.88 -8.63
C ARG A 228 -18.16 2.83 -9.79
N PHE A 229 -18.03 1.65 -10.38
CA PHE A 229 -17.22 1.50 -11.59
C PHE A 229 -18.04 1.97 -12.79
N ALA A 230 -17.53 2.99 -13.49
CA ALA A 230 -18.12 3.44 -14.74
C ALA A 230 -17.76 2.43 -15.83
N THR A 231 -18.58 1.40 -16.02
CA THR A 231 -18.44 0.52 -17.18
C THR A 231 -18.91 1.28 -18.42
N ARG A 232 -18.01 1.98 -19.11
CA ARG A 232 -18.18 2.28 -20.54
C ARG A 232 -17.98 0.99 -21.35
N LEU A 233 -18.78 -0.05 -21.05
CA LEU A 233 -19.03 -1.09 -22.04
C LEU A 233 -19.90 -0.39 -23.08
N THR A 234 -19.24 0.10 -24.11
CA THR A 234 -19.83 0.75 -25.29
C THR A 234 -21.12 0.06 -25.67
N ALA A 235 -22.19 0.86 -25.70
CA ALA A 235 -23.59 0.49 -25.85
C ALA A 235 -23.97 -0.10 -27.23
N GLY A 236 -23.13 -0.97 -27.80
CA GLY A 236 -23.31 -1.54 -29.14
C GLY A 236 -23.80 -2.99 -29.20
N LEU A 237 -23.83 -3.73 -28.09
CA LEU A 237 -24.30 -5.12 -28.07
C LEU A 237 -25.59 -5.23 -27.26
N ALA A 238 -26.65 -5.58 -27.98
CA ALA A 238 -28.04 -5.57 -27.54
C ALA A 238 -28.28 -6.37 -26.24
N THR A 239 -29.17 -5.80 -25.43
CA THR A 239 -29.89 -6.31 -24.25
C THR A 239 -29.56 -7.72 -23.72
N PRO A 240 -29.30 -7.88 -22.40
CA PRO A 240 -28.99 -9.17 -21.75
C PRO A 240 -30.09 -10.25 -21.85
N GLY A 241 -31.30 -9.90 -22.32
CA GLY A 241 -32.41 -10.85 -22.49
C GLY A 241 -32.13 -11.97 -23.49
N LEU A 242 -31.36 -11.71 -24.56
CA LEU A 242 -31.04 -12.73 -25.57
C LEU A 242 -30.01 -13.76 -25.08
N VAL A 243 -29.06 -13.34 -24.24
CA VAL A 243 -28.00 -14.22 -23.71
C VAL A 243 -28.56 -15.17 -22.63
N VAL A 244 -29.48 -14.68 -21.78
CA VAL A 244 -30.17 -15.51 -20.77
C VAL A 244 -31.06 -16.56 -21.44
N GLY A 245 -31.76 -16.20 -22.52
CA GLY A 245 -32.56 -17.14 -23.31
C GLY A 245 -31.72 -18.27 -23.91
N ALA A 246 -30.55 -17.94 -24.48
CA ALA A 246 -29.65 -18.94 -25.05
C ALA A 246 -29.01 -19.87 -23.98
N LEU A 247 -28.63 -19.32 -22.83
CA LEU A 247 -28.06 -20.09 -21.72
C LEU A 247 -29.07 -21.07 -21.10
N LEU A 248 -30.33 -20.68 -20.96
CA LEU A 248 -31.38 -21.57 -20.42
C LEU A 248 -31.66 -22.77 -21.33
N VAL A 249 -31.58 -22.60 -22.65
CA VAL A 249 -31.76 -23.69 -23.62
C VAL A 249 -30.59 -24.68 -23.54
N VAL A 250 -29.35 -24.19 -23.42
CA VAL A 250 -28.16 -25.05 -23.25
C VAL A 250 -28.18 -25.76 -21.89
N TYR A 251 -28.58 -25.06 -20.82
CA TYR A 251 -28.67 -25.64 -19.48
C TYR A 251 -29.73 -26.75 -19.42
N ALA A 252 -30.92 -26.54 -20.02
CA ALA A 252 -31.95 -27.57 -20.11
C ALA A 252 -31.47 -28.81 -20.87
N PHE A 253 -30.64 -28.64 -21.92
CA PHE A 253 -30.10 -29.75 -22.70
C PHE A 253 -29.04 -30.56 -21.94
N VAL A 254 -28.18 -29.90 -21.15
CA VAL A 254 -27.14 -30.55 -20.35
C VAL A 254 -27.72 -31.22 -19.10
N PHE A 255 -28.72 -30.61 -18.46
CA PHE A 255 -29.32 -31.16 -17.24
C PHE A 255 -30.13 -32.44 -17.48
N VAL A 256 -30.70 -32.61 -18.68
CA VAL A 256 -31.38 -33.86 -19.08
C VAL A 256 -30.38 -35.03 -19.25
N GLN A 257 -29.09 -34.75 -19.52
CA GLN A 257 -28.05 -35.78 -19.70
C GLN A 257 -27.37 -36.21 -18.39
N GLN A 258 -27.43 -35.43 -17.31
CA GLN A 258 -26.60 -35.64 -16.11
C GLN A 258 -27.31 -36.28 -14.90
N SER A 259 -28.56 -36.74 -15.03
CA SER A 259 -29.36 -37.34 -13.94
C SER A 259 -29.02 -38.80 -13.61
N ARG A 260 -27.73 -39.17 -13.57
CA ARG A 260 -27.24 -40.46 -13.04
C ARG A 260 -25.96 -40.26 -12.22
N GLY A 261 -26.09 -39.93 -10.94
CA GLY A 261 -24.94 -39.73 -10.04
C GLY A 261 -25.28 -39.71 -8.55
N GLY A 262 -25.89 -40.78 -8.02
CA GLY A 262 -26.39 -40.87 -6.65
C GLY A 262 -25.36 -41.19 -5.54
N ALA A 263 -24.06 -40.99 -5.76
CA ALA A 263 -23.02 -41.43 -4.80
C ALA A 263 -22.57 -40.35 -3.79
N ILE A 264 -22.73 -39.06 -4.08
CA ILE A 264 -22.17 -37.94 -3.28
C ILE A 264 -22.95 -37.72 -1.96
N LEU A 265 -24.19 -38.20 -1.86
CA LEU A 265 -25.12 -37.89 -0.77
C LEU A 265 -24.88 -38.65 0.56
N ARG A 266 -23.99 -39.65 0.62
CA ARG A 266 -23.76 -40.40 1.87
C ARG A 266 -22.73 -39.76 2.82
N CYS A 267 -21.62 -39.20 2.32
CA CYS A 267 -20.62 -38.54 3.18
C CYS A 267 -21.15 -37.27 3.86
N ALA A 268 -22.11 -36.57 3.24
CA ALA A 268 -22.70 -35.35 3.78
C ALA A 268 -23.57 -35.60 5.03
N ARG A 269 -24.05 -36.84 5.26
CA ARG A 269 -25.01 -37.11 6.35
C ARG A 269 -24.35 -37.39 7.70
N GLU A 270 -23.07 -37.79 7.71
CA GLU A 270 -22.30 -38.03 8.95
C GLU A 270 -21.38 -36.86 9.34
N GLY A 271 -20.90 -36.05 8.38
CA GLY A 271 -20.00 -34.91 8.65
C GLY A 271 -20.66 -33.71 9.35
N VAL A 272 -21.99 -33.60 9.34
CA VAL A 272 -22.73 -32.45 9.91
C VAL A 272 -22.75 -32.45 11.44
N ARG A 273 -22.39 -33.56 12.11
CA ARG A 273 -22.35 -33.63 13.58
C ARG A 273 -20.98 -33.35 14.20
N SER A 274 -19.88 -33.32 13.43
CA SER A 274 -18.52 -33.17 13.97
C SER A 274 -17.65 -32.11 13.28
N GLY A 275 -18.09 -31.50 12.18
CA GLY A 275 -17.51 -30.25 11.67
C GLY A 275 -16.08 -30.31 11.10
N ALA A 276 -15.54 -31.47 10.69
CA ALA A 276 -14.12 -31.56 10.30
C ALA A 276 -13.73 -32.64 9.27
N PHE A 277 -14.54 -32.92 8.23
CA PHE A 277 -14.17 -33.91 7.20
C PHE A 277 -14.52 -33.48 5.77
N GLN A 278 -13.56 -33.62 4.85
CA GLN A 278 -13.79 -33.62 3.39
C GLN A 278 -13.45 -34.99 2.80
N PRO A 279 -14.23 -35.49 1.82
CA PRO A 279 -13.97 -36.78 1.19
C PRO A 279 -12.77 -36.69 0.22
N VAL A 280 -11.76 -37.53 0.42
CA VAL A 280 -10.67 -37.72 -0.55
C VAL A 280 -10.88 -39.03 -1.29
N VAL A 281 -10.88 -38.97 -2.62
CA VAL A 281 -11.11 -40.13 -3.50
C VAL A 281 -9.77 -40.63 -4.01
N ARG A 282 -9.36 -41.85 -3.65
CA ARG A 282 -8.15 -42.49 -4.19
C ARG A 282 -8.52 -43.57 -5.21
N PRO A 283 -7.88 -43.59 -6.40
CA PRO A 283 -8.05 -44.67 -7.35
C PRO A 283 -7.35 -45.92 -6.82
N THR A 284 -8.11 -47.00 -6.69
CA THR A 284 -7.59 -48.36 -6.50
C THR A 284 -7.76 -49.11 -7.82
N GLY A 285 -6.96 -50.17 -8.04
CA GLY A 285 -6.95 -50.91 -9.31
C GLY A 285 -8.29 -51.52 -9.75
N ILE A 286 -9.35 -51.43 -8.94
CA ILE A 286 -10.69 -51.97 -9.24
C ILE A 286 -11.84 -51.01 -8.84
N GLY A 287 -11.54 -49.74 -8.50
CA GLY A 287 -12.57 -48.77 -8.09
C GLY A 287 -12.01 -47.56 -7.32
N PHE A 288 -12.90 -46.74 -6.77
CA PHE A 288 -12.51 -45.58 -5.95
C PHE A 288 -12.84 -45.83 -4.48
N GLU A 289 -11.85 -45.69 -3.60
CA GLU A 289 -12.05 -45.74 -2.15
C GLU A 289 -12.15 -44.31 -1.60
N VAL A 290 -13.19 -44.03 -0.81
CA VAL A 290 -13.41 -42.71 -0.18
C VAL A 290 -13.02 -42.82 1.29
N GLN A 291 -11.88 -42.23 1.66
CA GLN A 291 -11.42 -42.17 3.05
C GLN A 291 -11.72 -40.78 3.65
N CYS A 292 -12.23 -40.76 4.88
CA CYS A 292 -12.46 -39.53 5.65
C CYS A 292 -11.18 -39.16 6.43
N SER A 293 -10.39 -38.23 5.91
CA SER A 293 -9.21 -37.67 6.58
C SER A 293 -9.56 -36.39 7.34
N ARG A 294 -8.99 -36.19 8.54
CA ARG A 294 -9.17 -34.96 9.34
C ARG A 294 -8.67 -33.75 8.55
N THR A 295 -9.49 -32.70 8.43
CA THR A 295 -9.22 -31.48 7.65
C THR A 295 -8.18 -30.53 8.26
N VAL A 296 -7.25 -31.02 9.07
CA VAL A 296 -6.25 -30.17 9.76
C VAL A 296 -5.37 -29.35 8.78
N PRO A 297 -4.93 -29.89 7.62
CA PRO A 297 -4.05 -29.14 6.71
C PRO A 297 -4.67 -27.87 6.11
N LEU A 298 -5.99 -27.83 5.96
CA LEU A 298 -6.68 -26.65 5.42
C LEU A 298 -6.85 -25.54 6.45
N LEU A 299 -6.84 -25.87 7.75
CA LEU A 299 -7.02 -24.90 8.81
C LEU A 299 -5.76 -24.04 8.98
N CYS A 300 -4.57 -24.66 9.01
CA CYS A 300 -3.29 -23.95 9.15
C CYS A 300 -3.08 -22.93 8.02
N ARG A 301 -3.35 -23.33 6.78
CA ARG A 301 -3.21 -22.44 5.60
C ARG A 301 -4.18 -21.26 5.56
N GLN A 302 -5.28 -21.32 6.31
CA GLN A 302 -6.26 -20.22 6.39
C GLN A 302 -6.03 -19.32 7.59
N MET A 303 -5.20 -19.73 8.55
CA MET A 303 -4.90 -18.92 9.72
C MET A 303 -3.88 -17.85 9.40
N LEU A 304 -3.99 -16.73 10.12
CA LEU A 304 -3.10 -15.58 10.00
C LEU A 304 -1.62 -15.98 10.21
N GLY A 305 -1.35 -16.95 11.09
CA GLY A 305 0.00 -17.46 11.34
C GLY A 305 0.69 -18.11 10.13
N CYS A 306 -0.05 -18.61 9.13
CA CYS A 306 0.57 -19.08 7.89
C CYS A 306 1.08 -17.89 7.04
N VAL A 307 0.31 -16.80 6.96
CA VAL A 307 0.70 -15.59 6.21
C VAL A 307 1.77 -14.79 6.94
N GLU A 308 1.63 -14.62 8.26
CA GLU A 308 2.56 -13.82 9.05
C GLU A 308 3.87 -14.57 9.36
N GLU A 309 3.77 -15.85 9.74
CA GLU A 309 4.88 -16.60 10.36
C GLU A 309 5.27 -17.86 9.55
N GLY A 310 4.64 -18.13 8.40
CA GLY A 310 4.92 -19.31 7.57
C GLY A 310 4.49 -20.65 8.18
N LEU A 311 3.68 -20.62 9.24
CA LEU A 311 3.20 -21.82 9.96
C LEU A 311 2.00 -22.46 9.26
N CYS A 312 2.24 -23.06 8.10
CA CYS A 312 1.20 -23.48 7.16
C CYS A 312 0.81 -24.97 7.22
N ASP A 313 1.55 -25.80 7.95
CA ASP A 313 1.32 -27.25 8.03
C ASP A 313 0.99 -27.72 9.45
N PRO A 314 0.21 -28.80 9.62
CA PRO A 314 -0.10 -29.33 10.93
C PRO A 314 1.10 -30.06 11.54
N GLY A 315 1.39 -29.81 12.82
CA GLY A 315 2.40 -30.52 13.59
C GLY A 315 2.11 -32.02 13.69
N LEU A 316 3.16 -32.84 13.61
CA LEU A 316 3.05 -34.30 13.65
C LEU A 316 3.04 -34.88 15.09
N ASP A 317 3.40 -34.06 16.07
CA ASP A 317 3.60 -34.46 17.47
C ASP A 317 2.41 -34.14 18.41
N ALA A 318 2.59 -34.38 19.71
CA ALA A 318 1.57 -34.25 20.76
C ALA A 318 0.99 -32.82 20.91
N ASP A 319 1.63 -31.80 20.34
CA ASP A 319 1.12 -30.44 20.28
C ASP A 319 0.42 -30.19 18.92
N PRO A 320 -0.92 -30.07 18.88
CA PRO A 320 -1.70 -29.92 17.65
C PRO A 320 -1.59 -28.52 17.00
N GLY A 321 -0.40 -27.90 17.04
CA GLY A 321 -0.12 -26.59 16.47
C GLY A 321 0.13 -26.62 14.97
N CYS A 322 0.21 -25.43 14.36
CA CYS A 322 0.72 -25.27 13.01
C CYS A 322 2.21 -24.98 13.04
N ILE A 323 2.95 -25.58 12.13
CA ILE A 323 4.40 -25.54 12.02
C ILE A 323 4.82 -25.08 10.62
N ALA A 324 6.05 -24.60 10.50
CA ALA A 324 6.69 -24.37 9.21
C ALA A 324 7.35 -25.67 8.72
N ALA A 325 6.65 -26.42 7.86
CA ALA A 325 7.18 -27.68 7.34
C ALA A 325 7.96 -27.51 6.03
N SER A 326 7.87 -26.35 5.37
CA SER A 326 8.52 -26.12 4.08
C SER A 326 9.09 -24.70 3.95
N THR A 327 10.27 -24.58 3.33
CA THR A 327 10.91 -23.28 3.03
C THR A 327 10.01 -22.37 2.17
N PRO A 328 9.30 -22.84 1.13
CA PRO A 328 8.40 -21.99 0.35
C PRO A 328 7.30 -21.30 1.18
N ASP A 329 6.81 -21.93 2.24
CA ASP A 329 5.83 -21.31 3.14
C ASP A 329 6.46 -20.18 3.96
N CYS A 330 7.72 -20.34 4.39
CA CYS A 330 8.49 -19.29 5.06
C CYS A 330 8.83 -18.13 4.12
N GLU A 331 9.32 -18.41 2.90
CA GLU A 331 9.67 -17.39 1.91
C GLU A 331 8.47 -16.49 1.54
N GLY A 332 7.25 -17.05 1.53
CA GLY A 332 6.02 -16.30 1.26
C GLY A 332 5.45 -15.54 2.46
N SER A 333 6.07 -15.62 3.63
CA SER A 333 5.56 -15.03 4.88
C SER A 333 6.03 -13.60 5.11
N VAL A 334 5.26 -12.83 5.90
CA VAL A 334 5.64 -11.48 6.34
C VAL A 334 6.94 -11.53 7.15
N ALA A 335 7.10 -12.53 8.04
CA ALA A 335 8.30 -12.75 8.83
C ALA A 335 9.58 -12.91 7.98
N CYS A 336 9.51 -13.52 6.79
CA CYS A 336 10.65 -13.53 5.87
C CYS A 336 10.98 -12.12 5.38
N SER A 337 10.00 -11.38 4.85
CA SER A 337 10.23 -10.03 4.32
C SER A 337 10.66 -8.99 5.38
N GLU A 338 10.15 -9.09 6.61
CA GLU A 338 10.44 -8.12 7.67
C GLU A 338 11.69 -8.50 8.48
N ASP A 339 11.82 -9.78 8.86
CA ASP A 339 12.82 -10.26 9.82
C ASP A 339 13.92 -11.16 9.22
N GLY A 340 13.82 -11.53 7.94
CA GLY A 340 14.73 -12.49 7.30
C GLY A 340 14.48 -13.94 7.71
N ARG A 341 13.31 -14.25 8.29
CA ARG A 341 12.93 -15.60 8.71
C ARG A 341 12.43 -16.43 7.52
N CYS A 342 13.32 -16.71 6.57
CA CYS A 342 12.93 -17.26 5.25
C CYS A 342 13.07 -18.78 5.13
N THR A 343 13.71 -19.48 6.07
CA THR A 343 13.95 -20.92 5.98
C THR A 343 13.21 -21.71 7.07
N ALA A 344 12.55 -22.81 6.69
CA ALA A 344 11.91 -23.72 7.65
C ALA A 344 12.95 -24.54 8.40
N LEU A 345 13.09 -24.31 9.70
CA LEU A 345 14.05 -24.95 10.60
C LEU A 345 13.43 -25.19 11.98
N ASP A 346 13.56 -26.41 12.49
CA ASP A 346 13.04 -26.80 13.80
C ASP A 346 11.54 -26.43 13.97
N GLU A 347 10.74 -26.73 12.94
CA GLU A 347 9.29 -26.48 12.88
C GLU A 347 8.87 -25.00 12.87
N ALA A 348 9.82 -24.07 12.73
CA ALA A 348 9.57 -22.64 12.65
C ALA A 348 10.31 -21.98 11.48
N CYS A 349 9.90 -20.79 11.08
CA CYS A 349 10.65 -20.00 10.11
C CYS A 349 11.79 -19.24 10.82
N GLN A 350 13.03 -19.47 10.37
CA GLN A 350 14.26 -18.90 10.93
C GLN A 350 15.21 -18.51 9.79
N PRO A 351 16.14 -17.56 9.99
CA PRO A 351 17.21 -17.31 9.03
C PRO A 351 18.20 -18.48 9.05
N ALA A 352 18.56 -18.98 7.87
CA ALA A 352 19.56 -20.02 7.68
C ALA A 352 20.88 -19.47 7.12
N THR A 353 20.84 -18.33 6.44
CA THR A 353 21.99 -17.68 5.81
C THR A 353 21.99 -16.17 6.03
N ASP A 354 23.13 -15.51 5.77
CA ASP A 354 23.20 -14.04 5.75
C ASP A 354 22.33 -13.45 4.63
N ASP A 355 22.13 -14.17 3.52
CA ASP A 355 21.27 -13.73 2.41
C ASP A 355 19.81 -13.57 2.85
N ASP A 356 19.33 -14.46 3.75
CA ASP A 356 17.99 -14.32 4.35
C ASP A 356 17.87 -13.01 5.14
N CYS A 357 18.92 -12.65 5.89
CA CYS A 357 18.97 -11.40 6.65
C CYS A 357 19.09 -10.18 5.74
N LEU A 358 19.92 -10.24 4.70
CA LEU A 358 20.17 -9.17 3.75
C LEU A 358 18.91 -8.77 2.96
N GLY A 359 18.02 -9.72 2.68
CA GLY A 359 16.75 -9.46 2.00
C GLY A 359 15.67 -8.82 2.88
N SER A 360 15.89 -8.71 4.20
CA SER A 360 14.87 -8.26 5.15
C SER A 360 14.78 -6.74 5.28
N GLN A 361 13.57 -6.25 5.60
CA GLN A 361 13.34 -4.84 5.89
C GLN A 361 14.14 -4.37 7.11
N ARG A 362 14.31 -5.21 8.14
CA ARG A 362 15.18 -4.89 9.29
C ARG A 362 16.66 -4.72 8.95
N CYS A 363 17.17 -5.40 7.93
CA CYS A 363 18.53 -5.11 7.45
C CYS A 363 18.60 -3.69 6.87
N VAL A 364 17.59 -3.27 6.10
CA VAL A 364 17.53 -1.94 5.48
C VAL A 364 17.39 -0.83 6.54
N ASP A 365 16.47 -1.00 7.48
CA ASP A 365 16.10 0.06 8.43
C ASP A 365 16.95 0.06 9.70
N GLU A 366 17.38 -1.12 10.17
CA GLU A 366 18.09 -1.27 11.45
C GLU A 366 19.52 -1.82 11.29
N GLY A 367 19.96 -2.16 10.07
CA GLY A 367 21.29 -2.74 9.84
C GLY A 367 21.41 -4.17 10.35
N ARG A 368 20.32 -4.87 10.66
CA ARG A 368 20.38 -6.26 11.14
C ARG A 368 20.57 -7.24 10.00
N CYS A 369 21.75 -7.19 9.39
CA CYS A 369 22.04 -7.88 8.13
C CYS A 369 22.84 -9.17 8.30
N THR A 370 23.31 -9.51 9.51
CA THR A 370 24.16 -10.68 9.75
C THR A 370 23.42 -11.74 10.55
N LEU A 371 23.53 -13.01 10.14
CA LEU A 371 23.02 -14.15 10.87
C LEU A 371 23.87 -14.40 12.13
N VAL A 372 23.25 -14.29 13.29
CA VAL A 372 23.85 -14.65 14.58
C VAL A 372 23.19 -15.92 15.12
N VAL A 373 24.01 -16.92 15.43
CA VAL A 373 23.56 -18.20 16.00
C VAL A 373 23.99 -18.29 17.46
N ARG A 374 23.02 -18.40 18.38
CA ARG A 374 23.23 -18.57 19.82
C ARG A 374 22.51 -19.83 20.31
N GLY A 375 23.24 -20.95 20.32
CA GLY A 375 22.66 -22.25 20.63
C GLY A 375 21.67 -22.67 19.54
N ALA A 376 20.42 -22.96 19.92
CA ALA A 376 19.35 -23.29 18.96
C ALA A 376 18.68 -22.05 18.35
N ARG A 377 18.98 -20.83 18.83
CA ARG A 377 18.35 -19.60 18.31
C ARG A 377 19.17 -19.02 17.16
N ARG A 378 18.48 -18.68 16.08
CA ARG A 378 19.02 -17.99 14.91
C ARG A 378 18.29 -16.67 14.74
N SER A 379 19.03 -15.57 14.61
CA SER A 379 18.46 -14.24 14.47
C SER A 379 19.34 -13.38 13.58
N CYS A 380 18.70 -12.51 12.80
CA CYS A 380 19.38 -11.43 12.10
C CYS A 380 19.70 -10.31 13.10
N GLU A 381 20.98 -9.98 13.24
CA GLU A 381 21.47 -8.99 14.19
C GLU A 381 22.48 -8.06 13.53
N LEU A 382 22.70 -6.91 14.16
CA LEU A 382 23.79 -6.01 13.84
C LEU A 382 25.08 -6.60 14.45
N ALA A 383 26.03 -7.01 13.62
CA ALA A 383 27.21 -7.74 14.10
C ALA A 383 28.54 -7.32 13.47
N SER A 384 28.53 -6.44 12.46
CA SER A 384 29.74 -6.03 11.74
C SER A 384 29.73 -4.58 11.29
N ASP A 385 30.91 -4.04 10.96
CA ASP A 385 31.03 -2.70 10.35
C ASP A 385 30.30 -2.62 9.00
N ALA A 386 30.30 -3.72 8.24
CA ALA A 386 29.60 -3.81 6.96
C ALA A 386 28.07 -3.61 7.13
N ASP A 387 27.53 -4.00 8.27
CA ASP A 387 26.12 -3.78 8.60
C ASP A 387 25.85 -2.30 8.87
N CYS A 388 26.69 -1.65 9.69
CA CYS A 388 26.60 -0.22 9.97
C CYS A 388 26.75 0.64 8.71
N GLN A 389 27.63 0.24 7.80
CA GLN A 389 27.87 0.97 6.55
C GLN A 389 26.67 0.99 5.59
N ARG A 390 25.71 0.06 5.73
CA ARG A 390 24.49 0.04 4.91
C ARG A 390 23.44 1.04 5.39
N LEU A 391 23.47 1.41 6.67
CA LEU A 391 22.51 2.33 7.27
C LEU A 391 22.60 3.74 6.68
N VAL A 392 21.46 4.43 6.68
CA VAL A 392 21.39 5.83 6.29
C VAL A 392 22.17 6.71 7.27
N GLU A 393 22.15 6.34 8.55
CA GLU A 393 22.84 6.97 9.66
C GLU A 393 24.36 6.99 9.46
N CYS A 394 24.96 5.94 8.89
CA CYS A 394 26.39 5.97 8.55
C CYS A 394 26.71 7.14 7.59
N ARG A 395 25.91 7.30 6.52
CA ARG A 395 26.12 8.40 5.55
C ARG A 395 25.75 9.77 6.12
N GLN A 396 24.73 9.84 6.96
CA GLN A 396 24.27 11.11 7.53
C GLN A 396 25.19 11.60 8.66
N ARG A 397 25.56 10.72 9.59
CA ARG A 397 26.20 11.04 10.88
C ARG A 397 27.60 10.47 11.07
N GLY A 398 28.05 9.56 10.20
CA GLY A 398 29.34 8.88 10.35
C GLY A 398 29.29 7.66 11.27
N ASP A 399 28.10 7.16 11.62
CA ASP A 399 27.91 5.97 12.45
C ASP A 399 28.21 4.67 11.66
N CYS A 400 29.43 4.52 11.16
CA CYS A 400 29.80 3.49 10.17
C CYS A 400 30.58 2.28 10.75
N ALA A 401 30.89 2.25 12.04
CA ALA A 401 31.59 1.15 12.70
C ALA A 401 30.73 0.49 13.80
N PHE A 402 30.83 -0.82 13.94
CA PHE A 402 30.15 -1.59 14.97
C PHE A 402 30.98 -1.61 16.26
N VAL A 403 30.69 -0.67 17.16
CA VAL A 403 31.42 -0.46 18.41
C VAL A 403 30.51 -0.72 19.59
N ALA A 404 30.88 -1.70 20.43
CA ALA A 404 30.16 -2.05 21.66
C ALA A 404 28.66 -2.36 21.46
N GLY A 405 28.31 -3.03 20.36
CA GLY A 405 26.95 -3.45 20.06
C GLY A 405 26.07 -2.41 19.37
N ALA A 406 26.64 -1.29 18.92
CA ALA A 406 25.93 -0.23 18.22
C ALA A 406 26.78 0.35 17.08
N CYS A 407 26.11 0.97 16.11
CA CYS A 407 26.78 1.74 15.06
C CYS A 407 27.22 3.09 15.61
N ARG A 408 28.52 3.38 15.48
CA ARG A 408 29.18 4.61 15.91
C ARG A 408 30.33 4.93 14.95
N PRO A 409 30.90 6.14 14.99
CA PRO A 409 32.13 6.42 14.26
C PRO A 409 33.27 5.60 14.89
N GLY A 410 34.10 4.98 14.04
CA GLY A 410 35.25 4.16 14.47
C GLY A 410 36.57 4.89 14.30
N ASP A 411 36.60 5.83 13.35
CA ASP A 411 37.77 6.61 13.02
C ASP A 411 37.37 8.00 12.45
N PRO A 412 38.33 8.93 12.30
CA PRO A 412 38.08 10.28 11.79
C PRO A 412 37.47 10.34 10.38
N THR A 413 37.73 9.35 9.52
CA THR A 413 37.21 9.36 8.13
C THR A 413 35.70 9.18 8.09
N HIS A 414 35.12 8.45 9.06
CA HIS A 414 33.68 8.31 9.18
C HIS A 414 33.00 9.65 9.46
N CYS A 415 33.52 10.45 10.40
CA CYS A 415 32.99 11.79 10.69
C CYS A 415 33.19 12.76 9.53
N GLN A 416 34.35 12.73 8.88
CA GLN A 416 34.66 13.63 7.77
C GLN A 416 33.82 13.34 6.51
N SER A 417 33.44 12.08 6.29
CA SER A 417 32.61 11.68 5.15
C SER A 417 31.10 11.87 5.39
N ALA A 418 30.70 12.12 6.63
CA ALA A 418 29.30 12.29 7.00
C ALA A 418 28.70 13.58 6.43
N HIS A 419 27.45 13.52 5.99
CA HIS A 419 26.74 14.71 5.51
C HIS A 419 26.58 15.79 6.60
N GLU A 420 26.42 15.38 7.87
CA GLU A 420 26.34 16.30 9.00
C GLU A 420 27.65 17.05 9.24
N CYS A 421 28.84 16.53 8.89
CA CYS A 421 30.08 17.28 9.04
C CYS A 421 30.03 18.63 8.30
N GLY A 422 29.56 18.65 7.04
CA GLY A 422 29.42 19.90 6.29
C GLY A 422 28.31 20.83 6.81
N ARG A 423 27.21 20.26 7.32
CA ARG A 423 26.04 21.04 7.76
C ARG A 423 26.17 21.58 9.17
N SER A 424 26.54 20.72 10.11
CA SER A 424 26.61 21.01 11.56
C SER A 424 28.03 21.25 12.07
N GLY A 425 29.06 20.97 11.28
CA GLY A 425 30.47 21.13 11.68
C GLY A 425 31.00 19.99 12.54
N THR A 426 30.29 18.87 12.68
CA THR A 426 30.73 17.72 13.48
C THR A 426 31.69 16.81 12.70
N CYS A 427 32.86 17.34 12.35
CA CYS A 427 33.80 16.66 11.44
C CYS A 427 34.93 15.89 12.13
N ASP A 428 35.15 16.12 13.43
CA ASP A 428 36.25 15.50 14.18
C ASP A 428 35.74 14.31 15.00
N TYR A 429 36.59 13.31 15.21
CA TYR A 429 36.21 12.09 15.93
C TYR A 429 36.73 12.12 17.36
N ASP A 430 35.82 12.01 18.34
CA ASP A 430 36.15 11.86 19.75
C ASP A 430 36.25 10.36 20.11
N PRO A 431 37.46 9.81 20.31
CA PRO A 431 37.65 8.39 20.60
C PRO A 431 37.17 7.98 21.99
N GLU A 432 37.05 8.90 22.95
CA GLU A 432 36.56 8.58 24.29
C GLU A 432 35.04 8.42 24.31
N ARG A 433 34.35 9.25 23.52
CA ARG A 433 32.88 9.26 23.44
C ARG A 433 32.33 8.46 22.26
N HIS A 434 33.20 8.00 21.35
CA HIS A 434 32.82 7.33 20.10
C HIS A 434 31.74 8.10 19.35
N ARG A 435 31.97 9.40 19.11
CA ARG A 435 31.01 10.29 18.42
C ARG A 435 31.74 11.35 17.61
N CYS A 436 31.05 11.87 16.60
CA CYS A 436 31.54 13.03 15.87
C CYS A 436 31.30 14.31 16.68
N VAL A 437 32.31 15.17 16.73
CA VAL A 437 32.32 16.43 17.48
C VAL A 437 32.78 17.55 16.57
N ALA A 438 32.34 18.77 16.88
CA ALA A 438 32.77 19.96 16.19
C ALA A 438 33.98 20.59 16.88
N THR A 439 35.02 20.88 16.09
CA THR A 439 36.11 21.78 16.51
C THR A 439 35.81 23.21 16.10
N GLU A 440 36.60 24.17 16.60
CA GLU A 440 36.42 25.58 16.24
C GLU A 440 36.61 25.81 14.73
N ASP A 441 37.54 25.10 14.10
CA ASP A 441 37.79 25.20 12.66
C ASP A 441 36.67 24.57 11.83
N ASP A 442 36.04 23.50 12.33
CA ASP A 442 34.88 22.89 11.66
C ASP A 442 33.66 23.80 11.74
N CYS A 443 33.41 24.44 12.89
CA CYS A 443 32.33 25.40 13.03
C CYS A 443 32.46 26.62 12.12
N ARG A 444 33.69 27.05 11.80
CA ARG A 444 33.92 28.15 10.84
C ARG A 444 33.56 27.75 9.40
N ARG A 445 33.59 26.46 9.07
CA ARG A 445 33.29 25.91 7.73
C ARG A 445 31.86 25.41 7.58
N ALA A 446 31.16 25.16 8.69
CA ALA A 446 29.83 24.58 8.70
C ALA A 446 28.74 25.51 8.13
N GLU A 447 27.81 24.95 7.35
CA GLU A 447 26.70 25.69 6.73
C GLU A 447 25.82 26.43 7.77
N VAL A 448 25.54 25.78 8.92
CA VAL A 448 24.75 26.37 10.01
C VAL A 448 25.34 27.68 10.52
N CYS A 449 26.66 27.84 10.42
CA CYS A 449 27.39 29.02 10.87
C CYS A 449 27.54 30.08 9.79
N LEU A 450 27.58 29.68 8.51
CA LEU A 450 27.65 30.59 7.38
C LEU A 450 26.31 31.29 7.11
N THR A 451 25.20 30.66 7.46
CA THR A 451 23.84 31.19 7.25
C THR A 451 23.32 32.05 8.40
N GLY A 452 23.93 31.98 9.59
CA GLY A 452 23.56 32.79 10.75
C GLY A 452 24.06 34.23 10.66
N VAL A 453 23.18 35.23 10.85
CA VAL A 453 23.55 36.65 10.91
C VAL A 453 23.46 37.15 12.36
N PRO A 454 24.57 37.59 12.99
CA PRO A 454 25.96 37.56 12.51
C PRO A 454 26.63 36.17 12.67
N PRO A 455 27.65 35.84 11.86
CA PRO A 455 28.33 34.54 11.85
C PRO A 455 29.31 34.42 13.02
N ARG A 456 28.79 34.37 14.26
CA ARG A 456 29.60 34.12 15.46
C ARG A 456 29.34 32.72 15.95
N CYS A 457 30.14 31.78 15.46
CA CYS A 457 30.13 30.41 15.92
C CYS A 457 31.33 30.09 16.79
N ALA A 458 31.08 29.35 17.86
CA ALA A 458 32.08 28.71 18.68
C ALA A 458 31.73 27.22 18.78
N ALA A 459 32.75 26.37 18.92
CA ALA A 459 32.54 24.99 19.33
C ALA A 459 32.32 24.95 20.85
N GLU A 460 31.20 24.39 21.29
CA GLU A 460 30.85 24.22 22.71
C GLU A 460 30.28 22.82 22.90
N ASP A 461 30.86 22.05 23.82
CA ASP A 461 30.52 20.63 24.08
C ASP A 461 30.54 19.69 22.85
N GLY A 462 31.35 20.05 21.85
CA GLY A 462 31.47 19.31 20.59
C GLY A 462 30.35 19.62 19.60
N LEU A 463 29.61 20.71 19.78
CA LEU A 463 28.59 21.21 18.85
C LEU A 463 28.89 22.65 18.47
N CYS A 464 28.49 23.06 17.26
CA CYS A 464 28.57 24.45 16.85
C CYS A 464 27.41 25.24 17.43
N VAL A 465 27.72 26.27 18.22
CA VAL A 465 26.73 27.17 18.82
C VAL A 465 26.91 28.59 18.31
N SER A 466 25.79 29.26 18.01
CA SER A 466 25.79 30.68 17.69
C SER A 466 25.82 31.50 18.97
N ARG A 467 26.95 32.17 19.27
CA ARG A 467 27.05 33.06 20.43
C ARG A 467 26.46 34.43 20.07
N ALA A 468 25.16 34.58 20.32
CA ALA A 468 24.51 35.88 20.35
C ALA A 468 25.05 36.69 21.55
N GLY A 469 26.14 37.44 21.35
CA GLY A 469 26.60 38.41 22.35
C GLY A 469 28.09 38.47 22.64
N ALA A 470 28.93 37.61 22.05
CA ALA A 470 30.38 37.78 22.14
C ALA A 470 30.80 38.96 21.27
N LEU A 471 30.65 40.20 21.77
CA LEU A 471 31.19 41.41 21.13
C LEU A 471 32.62 41.11 20.64
N PRO A 472 32.98 41.51 19.40
CA PRO A 472 34.32 41.23 18.92
C PRO A 472 35.29 41.90 19.90
N PRO A 473 36.42 41.27 20.26
CA PRO A 473 37.46 41.95 21.00
C PRO A 473 37.76 43.23 20.22
N ARG A 474 37.47 44.37 20.84
CA ARG A 474 37.66 45.68 20.23
C ARG A 474 39.10 45.73 19.72
N TYR A 475 39.24 45.77 18.41
CA TYR A 475 40.40 46.38 17.76
C TYR A 475 40.43 47.85 18.22
N PHE A 476 41.01 48.08 19.39
CA PHE A 476 41.38 49.38 19.92
C PHE A 476 42.79 49.24 20.45
N GLN A 477 43.75 49.44 19.54
CA GLN A 477 45.16 49.78 19.68
C GLN A 477 45.70 49.60 18.24
N GLU A 478 46.10 50.61 17.49
CA GLU A 478 46.57 51.97 17.77
C GLU A 478 46.04 52.98 16.74
#